data_AF-A0A6V7JJ79-F1
#
_entry.id   AF-A0A6V7JJ79-F1
#
_cell.length_a   1.000
_cell.length_b   1.000
_cell.length_c   1.000
_cell.angle_alpha   90.00
_cell.angle_beta   90.00
_cell.angle_gamma   90.00
#
_symmetry.space_group_name_H-M   'P 1'
#
loop_
_entity.id
_entity.type
_entity.pdbx_description
1 polymer ?
#
loop_
_entity_poly.entity_id
_entity_poly.type
_entity_poly.pdbx_seq_one_letter_code
_entity_poly.pdbx_strand_id
1 'polypeptide(L)' 'LFHRVISQSGTTLSPWAFNFSPATARSQAHRLGRALNCPMDNSKQLLDCLLEKDAMELTTADEQWR' A
#
# COMPACT_ATOMS: atom_id res chain seq x y z
N LEU A 1 27.42 -7.35 -0.64
CA LEU A 1 26.07 -7.27 -0.05
C LEU A 1 25.43 -8.62 0.25
N PHE A 2 25.85 -9.74 -0.35
CA PHE A 2 25.59 -11.12 0.12
C PHE A 2 26.46 -12.08 -0.71
N HIS A 3 26.65 -13.32 -0.26
CA HIS A 3 27.39 -14.34 -1.01
C HIS A 3 26.50 -15.43 -1.61
N ARG A 4 25.34 -15.71 -1.00
CA ARG A 4 24.36 -16.74 -1.41
C ARG A 4 22.95 -16.34 -0.95
N VAL A 5 21.92 -16.79 -1.66
CA VAL A 5 20.49 -16.57 -1.35
C VAL A 5 19.69 -17.84 -1.63
N ILE A 6 18.67 -18.11 -0.81
CA ILE A 6 17.66 -19.16 -1.04
C ILE A 6 16.30 -18.47 -1.05
N SER A 7 15.49 -18.71 -2.09
CA SER A 7 14.12 -18.21 -2.19
C SER A 7 13.15 -19.36 -1.96
N GLN A 8 12.49 -19.39 -0.80
CA GLN A 8 11.51 -20.43 -0.46
C GLN A 8 10.09 -19.90 -0.68
N SER A 9 9.28 -20.68 -1.39
CA SER A 9 7.84 -20.41 -1.60
C SER A 9 7.50 -19.04 -2.21
N GLY A 10 8.42 -18.42 -2.95
CA GLY A 10 8.22 -17.14 -3.63
C GLY A 10 9.39 -16.74 -4.51
N THR A 11 9.15 -15.86 -5.48
CA THR A 11 10.18 -15.28 -6.37
C THR A 11 9.83 -13.82 -6.69
N THR A 12 10.74 -13.08 -7.33
CA THR A 12 10.47 -11.71 -7.79
C THR A 12 9.39 -11.64 -8.87
N LEU A 13 9.17 -12.72 -9.61
CA LEU A 13 8.16 -12.81 -10.67
C LEU A 13 6.79 -13.26 -10.16
N SER A 14 6.67 -13.55 -8.86
CA SER A 14 5.38 -13.89 -8.25
C SER A 14 4.39 -12.73 -8.46
N PRO A 15 3.19 -12.95 -9.03
CA PRO A 15 2.28 -11.86 -9.43
C PRO A 15 1.81 -10.94 -8.29
N TRP A 16 1.87 -11.42 -7.05
CA TRP A 16 1.51 -10.69 -5.85
C TRP A 16 2.68 -9.87 -5.25
N ALA A 17 3.90 -10.07 -5.74
CA ALA A 17 5.09 -9.43 -5.17
C ALA A 17 5.32 -8.01 -5.69
N PHE A 18 4.66 -7.60 -6.78
CA PHE A 18 4.83 -6.28 -7.37
C PHE A 18 3.58 -5.78 -8.08
N ASN A 19 3.43 -4.45 -8.14
CA ASN A 19 2.39 -3.80 -8.93
C ASN A 19 2.92 -3.55 -10.35
N PHE A 20 2.27 -4.12 -11.36
CA PHE A 20 2.66 -3.96 -12.78
C PHE A 20 2.47 -2.53 -13.31
N SER A 21 1.66 -1.70 -12.63
CA SER A 21 1.36 -0.34 -13.04
C SER A 21 1.39 0.62 -11.85
N PRO A 22 2.00 1.81 -11.99
CA PRO A 22 1.89 2.89 -11.02
C PRO A 22 0.43 3.30 -10.76
N ALA A 23 -0.45 3.14 -11.74
CA ALA A 23 -1.87 3.46 -11.59
C ALA A 23 -2.55 2.55 -10.55
N THR A 24 -2.17 1.26 -10.49
CA THR A 24 -2.67 0.32 -9.47
C THR A 24 -2.22 0.75 -8.07
N ALA A 25 -0.94 1.08 -7.90
CA ALA A 25 -0.45 1.53 -6.60
C ALA A 25 -1.16 2.82 -6.13
N ARG A 26 -1.38 3.78 -7.05
CA ARG A 26 -2.12 5.01 -6.76
C ARG A 26 -3.59 4.73 -6.43
N SER A 27 -4.27 3.88 -7.20
CA SER A 27 -5.68 3.58 -6.93
C SER A 27 -5.89 2.91 -5.58
N GLN A 28 -4.96 2.05 -5.15
CA GLN A 28 -4.98 1.47 -3.80
C GLN A 28 -4.75 2.53 -2.72
N ALA A 29 -3.80 3.45 -2.92
CA ALA A 29 -3.58 4.55 -1.98
C ALA A 29 -4.80 5.48 -1.87
N HIS A 30 -5.43 5.83 -2.99
CA HIS A 30 -6.68 6.61 -2.99
C HIS A 30 -7.84 5.83 -2.36
N ARG A 31 -7.91 4.51 -2.54
CA ARG A 31 -8.94 3.68 -1.88
C ARG A 31 -8.82 3.76 -0.36
N LEU A 32 -7.61 3.60 0.18
CA LEU A 32 -7.36 3.75 1.61
C LEU A 32 -7.68 5.17 2.09
N GLY A 33 -7.22 6.18 1.35
CA GLY A 33 -7.53 7.58 1.64
C GLY A 33 -9.04 7.85 1.71
N ARG A 34 -9.82 7.29 0.79
CA ARG A 34 -11.29 7.40 0.79
C ARG A 34 -11.92 6.75 2.01
N ALA A 35 -11.48 5.55 2.40
CA ALA A 35 -12.01 4.86 3.56
C ALA A 35 -11.79 5.64 4.87
N LEU A 36 -10.69 6.39 4.94
CA LEU A 36 -10.28 7.17 6.13
C LEU A 36 -10.63 8.66 6.03
N ASN A 37 -11.41 9.06 5.02
CA ASN A 37 -11.80 10.44 4.74
C ASN A 37 -10.60 11.42 4.60
N CYS A 38 -9.52 10.97 3.97
CA CYS A 38 -8.35 11.80 3.64
C CYS A 38 -8.49 12.50 2.27
N PRO A 39 -7.88 13.70 2.10
CA PRO A 39 -7.81 14.37 0.81
C PRO A 39 -6.97 13.56 -0.20
N MET A 40 -7.38 13.57 -1.47
CA MET A 40 -6.81 12.71 -2.51
C MET A 40 -6.28 13.47 -3.72
N ASP A 41 -6.54 14.77 -3.86
CA ASP A 41 -6.16 15.52 -5.05
C ASP A 41 -4.64 15.75 -5.15
N ASN A 42 -3.94 15.69 -4.02
CA ASN A 42 -2.50 15.88 -3.93
C ASN A 42 -1.86 14.76 -3.10
N SER A 43 -0.84 14.10 -3.65
CA SER A 43 -0.18 12.97 -2.98
C SER A 43 0.48 13.34 -1.66
N LYS A 44 0.96 14.59 -1.51
CA LYS A 44 1.53 15.05 -0.24
C LYS A 44 0.46 15.23 0.82
N GLN A 45 -0.69 15.81 0.47
CA GLN A 45 -1.82 15.96 1.41
C GLN A 45 -2.41 14.61 1.84
N LEU A 46 -2.51 13.67 0.90
CA LEU A 46 -2.91 12.30 1.21
C LEU A 46 -1.94 11.64 2.20
N LEU A 47 -0.63 11.75 1.94
CA LEU A 47 0.40 11.21 2.82
C LEU A 47 0.35 11.85 4.22
N ASP A 48 0.34 13.18 4.28
CA ASP A 48 0.33 13.92 5.54
C ASP A 48 -0.91 13.52 6.38
N CYS A 49 -2.09 13.36 5.76
CA CYS A 49 -3.30 12.87 6.46
C CYS A 49 -3.17 11.42 6.95
N LEU A 50 -2.65 10.51 6.13
CA LEU A 50 -2.49 9.10 6.51
C LEU A 50 -1.50 8.91 7.66
N LEU A 51 -0.47 9.77 7.73
CA LEU A 51 0.50 9.76 8.82
C LEU A 51 -0.08 10.24 10.17
N GLU A 52 -1.20 10.97 10.16
CA GLU A 52 -1.90 11.42 11.36
C GLU A 52 -2.91 10.39 11.89
N LYS A 53 -3.24 9.34 11.11
CA LYS A 53 -4.21 8.31 11.51
C LYS A 53 -3.63 7.33 12.51
N ASP A 54 -4.50 6.78 13.36
CA ASP A 54 -4.10 5.71 14.26
C ASP A 54 -3.76 4.44 13.46
N ALA A 55 -2.78 3.67 13.95
CA ALA A 55 -2.34 2.45 13.29
C ALA A 55 -3.47 1.42 13.14
N MET A 56 -4.37 1.32 14.12
CA MET A 56 -5.52 0.42 14.06
C MET A 56 -6.51 0.85 12.99
N GLU A 57 -6.77 2.16 12.86
CA GLU A 57 -7.64 2.69 11.81
C GLU A 57 -7.11 2.32 10.42
N LEU A 58 -5.79 2.46 10.21
CA LEU A 58 -5.13 2.11 8.95
C LEU A 58 -5.27 0.62 8.62
N THR A 59 -5.00 -0.26 9.60
CA THR A 59 -5.07 -1.72 9.38
C THR A 59 -6.51 -2.19 9.19
N THR A 60 -7.46 -1.71 9.99
CA THR A 60 -8.87 -2.09 9.86
C THR A 60 -9.46 -1.62 8.54
N ALA A 61 -9.08 -0.41 8.07
CA ALA A 61 -9.51 0.07 6.77
C ALA A 61 -8.93 -0.75 5.60
N ASP A 62 -7.71 -1.30 5.72
CA ASP A 62 -7.14 -2.21 4.71
C ASP A 62 -7.82 -3.59 4.73
N GLU A 63 -8.05 -4.15 5.92
CA GLU A 63 -8.66 -5.48 6.11
C GLU A 63 -10.07 -5.59 5.56
N GLN A 64 -10.86 -4.51 5.61
CA GLN A 64 -12.21 -4.47 5.05
C GLN A 64 -12.28 -4.85 3.55
N TRP A 65 -11.15 -4.81 2.84
CA TRP A 65 -11.09 -5.07 1.40
C TRP A 65 -10.36 -6.37 1.02
N ARG A 66 -9.91 -7.14 2.02
CA ARG A 66 -9.23 -8.41 1.80
C ARG A 66 -10.23 -9.56 1.68
#